data_AF-A0AAD9WSU1-F1
#
_entry.id   AF-A0AAD9WSU1-F1
#
_cell.length_a   1.000
_cell.length_b   1.000
_cell.length_c   1.000
_cell.angle_alpha   90.00
_cell.angle_beta   90.00
_cell.angle_gamma   90.00
#
_symmetry.space_group_name_H-M   'P 1'
#
loop_
_entity.id
_entity.type
_entity.pdbx_description
1 polymer ?
#
loop_
_entity_poly.entity_id
_entity_poly.type
_entity_poly.pdbx_seq_one_letter_code
_entity_poly.pdbx_strand_id
1 'polypeptide(L)'
;MHRQCSKLWRKIFMEMTIEISLLADNWKHLLAGIFFQYIHGLAAHGVHYIHRPGPMLQDSGYFLLPELGQDKSFISETLFTFIFASFMLWTLHPFVFQSKRIYTVLIWCRVLVYLVVSQMLRIITFYSTQLPGPNYHCREGSKMATLPWPENPLEVLLINC
;
A
#
# COMPACT_ATOMS: atom_id res chain seq x y z
N MET A 1 -7.53 -24.82 34.40
CA MET A 1 -7.81 -23.89 33.28
C MET A 1 -7.88 -22.40 33.67
N HIS A 2 -8.72 -21.99 34.63
CA HIS A 2 -8.92 -20.56 35.00
C HIS A 2 -7.62 -19.78 35.34
N ARG A 3 -6.69 -20.41 36.08
CA ARG A 3 -5.40 -19.81 36.47
C ARG A 3 -4.45 -19.56 35.29
N GLN A 4 -4.57 -20.32 34.21
CA GLN A 4 -3.75 -20.17 32.99
C GLN A 4 -4.28 -19.04 32.11
N CYS A 5 -5.61 -18.95 31.94
CA CYS A 5 -6.26 -17.85 31.22
C CYS A 5 -5.98 -16.49 31.87
N SER A 6 -6.07 -16.41 33.21
CA SER A 6 -5.75 -15.18 33.95
C SER A 6 -4.28 -14.74 33.77
N LYS A 7 -3.33 -15.68 33.71
CA LYS A 7 -1.91 -15.37 33.45
C LYS A 7 -1.65 -14.92 32.02
N LEU A 8 -2.32 -15.52 31.04
CA LEU A 8 -2.22 -15.13 29.64
C LEU A 8 -2.81 -13.73 29.42
N TRP A 9 -4.02 -13.49 29.94
CA TRP A 9 -4.71 -12.21 29.86
C TRP A 9 -3.90 -11.06 30.45
N ARG A 10 -3.31 -11.27 31.65
CA ARG A 10 -2.47 -10.27 32.30
C ARG A 10 -1.23 -9.93 31.49
N LYS A 11 -0.65 -10.90 30.76
CA LYS A 11 0.50 -10.66 29.88
C LYS A 11 0.11 -9.94 28.61
N ILE A 12 -0.99 -10.33 27.97
CA ILE A 12 -1.54 -9.62 26.79
C ILE A 12 -1.79 -8.15 27.15
N PHE A 13 -2.37 -7.88 28.32
CA PHE A 13 -2.61 -6.52 28.80
C PHE A 13 -1.29 -5.73 28.98
N MET A 14 -0.25 -6.36 29.52
CA MET A 14 1.06 -5.71 29.67
C MET A 14 1.73 -5.42 28.32
N GLU A 15 1.75 -6.38 27.39
CA GLU A 15 2.28 -6.17 26.04
C GLU A 15 1.50 -5.09 25.30
N MET A 16 0.16 -5.09 25.40
CA MET A 16 -0.70 -4.05 24.83
C MET A 16 -0.42 -2.67 25.44
N THR A 17 -0.15 -2.59 26.74
CA THR A 17 0.22 -1.33 27.40
C THR A 17 1.55 -0.79 26.87
N ILE A 18 2.55 -1.66 26.68
CA ILE A 18 3.85 -1.28 26.11
C ILE A 18 3.67 -0.83 24.65
N GLU A 19 2.89 -1.57 23.85
CA GLU A 19 2.60 -1.18 22.47
C GLU A 19 1.87 0.15 22.38
N ILE A 20 0.89 0.41 23.25
CA ILE A 20 0.19 1.71 23.32
C ILE A 20 1.16 2.84 23.70
N SER A 21 2.09 2.60 24.62
CA SER A 21 3.12 3.59 24.95
C SER A 21 4.01 3.89 23.74
N LEU A 22 4.49 2.85 23.05
CA LEU A 22 5.30 3.01 21.85
C LEU A 22 4.53 3.69 20.72
N LEU A 23 3.23 3.41 20.61
CA LEU A 23 2.32 4.06 19.67
C LEU A 23 2.20 5.55 19.99
N ALA A 24 2.00 5.90 21.26
CA ALA A 24 1.93 7.27 21.73
C ALA A 24 3.26 8.03 21.55
N ASP A 25 4.40 7.35 21.60
CA ASP A 25 5.70 7.97 21.31
C ASP A 25 5.91 8.19 19.80
N ASN A 26 5.44 7.26 18.96
CA ASN A 26 5.69 7.25 17.52
C ASN A 26 4.50 7.69 16.66
N TRP A 27 3.40 8.16 17.25
CA TRP A 27 2.14 8.46 16.55
C TRP A 27 2.32 9.41 15.37
N LYS A 28 3.26 10.36 15.46
CA LYS A 28 3.57 11.30 14.37
C LYS A 28 4.07 10.59 13.11
N HIS A 29 4.89 9.55 13.26
CA HIS A 29 5.39 8.77 12.12
C HIS A 29 4.27 7.99 11.45
N LEU A 30 3.37 7.39 12.25
CA LEU A 30 2.23 6.67 11.70
C LEU A 30 1.24 7.62 11.02
N LEU A 31 0.93 8.75 11.65
CA LEU A 31 0.05 9.76 11.08
C LEU A 31 0.64 10.32 9.77
N ALA A 32 1.93 10.63 9.76
CA ALA A 32 2.62 11.07 8.54
C ALA A 32 2.56 10.01 7.44
N GLY A 33 2.78 8.73 7.77
CA GLY A 33 2.66 7.63 6.83
C GLY A 33 1.26 7.49 6.24
N ILE A 34 0.22 7.56 7.07
CA ILE A 34 -1.19 7.50 6.64
C ILE A 34 -1.58 8.70 5.79
N PHE A 35 -1.22 9.91 6.22
CA PHE A 35 -1.44 11.13 5.46
C PHE A 35 -0.75 11.07 4.10
N PHE A 36 0.46 10.52 4.07
CA PHE A 36 1.18 10.33 2.83
C PHE A 36 0.54 9.29 1.90
N GLN A 37 -0.11 8.25 2.44
CA GLN A 37 -0.90 7.32 1.62
C GLN A 37 -2.03 8.01 0.87
N TYR A 38 -2.71 8.93 1.56
CA TYR A 38 -3.74 9.74 0.94
C TYR A 38 -3.16 10.62 -0.17
N ILE A 39 -2.03 11.32 0.07
CA ILE A 39 -1.35 12.10 -0.96
C ILE A 39 -0.93 11.23 -2.15
N HIS A 40 -0.38 10.04 -1.91
CA HIS A 40 0.02 9.13 -2.97
C HIS A 40 -1.19 8.67 -3.81
N GLY A 41 -2.32 8.35 -3.17
CA GLY A 41 -3.57 8.05 -3.88
C GLY A 41 -4.01 9.22 -4.76
N LEU A 42 -4.05 10.42 -4.18
CA LEU A 42 -4.39 11.65 -4.90
C LEU A 42 -3.46 11.88 -6.11
N ALA A 43 -2.16 11.69 -5.94
CA ALA A 43 -1.18 11.85 -7.00
C ALA A 43 -1.32 10.78 -8.09
N ALA A 44 -1.58 9.52 -7.72
CA ALA A 44 -1.79 8.43 -8.67
C ALA A 44 -3.03 8.68 -9.54
N HIS A 45 -4.12 9.15 -8.94
CA HIS A 45 -5.32 9.56 -9.69
C HIS A 45 -5.06 10.85 -10.50
N GLY A 46 -4.35 11.81 -9.92
CA GLY A 46 -4.00 13.07 -10.55
C GLY A 46 -3.24 12.91 -11.88
N VAL A 47 -2.37 11.91 -11.96
CA VAL A 47 -1.64 11.57 -13.19
C VAL A 47 -2.60 11.32 -14.36
N HIS A 48 -3.75 10.68 -14.14
CA HIS A 48 -4.70 10.35 -15.22
C HIS A 48 -5.36 11.56 -15.90
N TYR A 49 -5.33 12.75 -15.29
CA TYR A 49 -5.74 14.00 -15.96
C TYR A 49 -4.69 14.53 -16.93
N ILE A 50 -3.41 14.27 -16.63
CA ILE A 50 -2.25 14.76 -17.40
C ILE A 50 -1.79 13.68 -18.40
N HIS A 51 -2.08 12.41 -18.10
CA HIS A 51 -1.62 11.26 -18.84
C HIS A 51 -2.15 11.25 -20.27
N ARG A 52 -1.24 11.04 -21.23
CA ARG A 52 -1.58 10.78 -22.64
C ARG A 52 -1.41 9.28 -22.87
N PRO A 53 -2.48 8.55 -23.24
CA PRO A 53 -2.35 7.13 -23.56
C PRO A 53 -1.41 6.98 -24.75
N GLY A 54 -0.49 6.02 -24.64
CA GLY A 54 0.54 5.75 -25.63
C GLY A 54 0.74 4.24 -25.81
N PRO A 55 1.53 3.82 -26.81
CA PRO A 55 1.85 2.41 -27.00
C PRO A 55 2.62 1.89 -25.78
N MET A 56 2.40 0.61 -25.45
CA MET A 56 3.06 -0.02 -24.31
C MET A 56 4.59 0.05 -24.47
N LEU A 57 5.28 0.53 -23.42
CA LEU A 57 6.74 0.45 -23.39
C LEU A 57 7.17 -0.99 -23.19
N GLN A 58 7.93 -1.51 -24.15
CA GLN A 58 8.54 -2.82 -24.05
C GLN A 58 9.87 -2.69 -23.31
N ASP A 59 9.94 -3.21 -22.08
CA ASP A 59 11.16 -3.30 -21.30
C ASP A 59 11.72 -4.74 -21.28
N SER A 60 12.94 -4.90 -20.74
CA SER A 60 13.56 -6.23 -20.61
C SER A 60 12.78 -7.15 -19.68
N GLY A 61 12.00 -6.58 -18.75
CA GLY A 61 11.08 -7.31 -17.88
C GLY A 61 9.96 -7.95 -18.68
N TYR A 62 9.33 -7.19 -19.58
CA TYR A 62 8.27 -7.65 -20.47
C TYR A 62 8.76 -8.72 -21.45
N PHE A 63 10.02 -8.62 -21.87
CA PHE A 63 10.66 -9.66 -22.68
C PHE A 63 10.86 -10.97 -21.91
N LEU A 64 11.26 -10.90 -20.63
CA LEU A 64 11.52 -12.08 -19.80
C LEU A 64 10.23 -12.69 -19.21
N LEU A 65 9.27 -11.83 -18.86
CA LEU A 65 8.02 -12.16 -18.19
C LEU A 65 6.87 -11.49 -18.96
N PRO A 66 6.39 -12.12 -20.04
CA PRO A 66 5.30 -11.57 -20.83
C PRO A 66 4.01 -11.49 -20.00
N GLU A 67 3.12 -10.58 -20.38
CA GLU A 67 1.84 -10.44 -19.71
C GLU A 67 1.04 -11.76 -19.72
N LEU A 68 0.44 -12.09 -18.58
CA LEU A 68 -0.34 -13.33 -18.43
C LEU A 68 -1.68 -13.31 -19.20
N GLY A 69 -2.11 -12.14 -19.66
CA GLY A 69 -3.43 -11.90 -20.26
C GLY A 69 -4.49 -11.50 -19.22
N GLN A 70 -5.52 -10.77 -19.68
CA GLN A 70 -6.60 -10.27 -18.82
C GLN A 70 -7.39 -11.42 -18.19
N ASP A 71 -7.50 -12.53 -18.90
CA ASP A 71 -8.19 -13.76 -18.47
C ASP A 71 -7.53 -14.44 -17.26
N LYS A 72 -6.25 -14.10 -17.00
CA LYS A 72 -5.45 -14.68 -15.91
C LYS A 72 -5.10 -13.67 -14.81
N SER A 73 -5.77 -12.51 -14.78
CA SER A 73 -5.58 -11.48 -13.73
C SER A 73 -5.75 -12.04 -12.30
N PHE A 74 -6.66 -13.01 -12.14
CA PHE A 74 -6.87 -13.77 -10.90
C PHE A 74 -5.58 -14.36 -10.32
N ILE A 75 -4.62 -14.79 -11.15
CA ILE A 75 -3.37 -15.40 -10.68
C ILE A 75 -2.54 -14.34 -9.92
N SER A 76 -2.36 -13.16 -10.52
CA SER A 76 -1.66 -12.07 -9.86
C SER A 76 -2.37 -11.58 -8.60
N GLU A 77 -3.70 -11.49 -8.65
CA GLU A 77 -4.52 -11.05 -7.52
C GLU A 77 -4.46 -12.04 -6.35
N THR A 78 -4.52 -13.34 -6.65
CA THR A 78 -4.43 -14.41 -5.64
C THR A 78 -3.05 -14.47 -5.01
N LEU A 79 -1.98 -14.38 -5.81
CA LEU A 79 -0.61 -14.36 -5.30
C LEU A 79 -0.37 -13.14 -4.41
N PHE A 80 -0.78 -11.95 -4.86
CA PHE A 80 -0.67 -10.73 -4.07
C PHE A 80 -1.46 -10.84 -2.76
N THR A 81 -2.73 -11.26 -2.84
CA THR A 81 -3.59 -11.44 -1.67
C THR A 81 -3.00 -12.45 -0.70
N PHE A 82 -2.45 -13.56 -1.18
CA PHE A 82 -1.83 -14.59 -0.34
C PHE A 82 -0.59 -14.04 0.39
N ILE A 83 0.31 -13.36 -0.31
CA ILE A 83 1.51 -12.75 0.28
C ILE A 83 1.11 -11.67 1.30
N PHE A 84 0.16 -10.81 0.93
CA PHE A 84 -0.31 -9.73 1.79
C PHE A 84 -1.01 -10.26 3.05
N ALA A 85 -1.91 -11.22 2.91
CA ALA A 85 -2.58 -11.87 4.03
C ALA A 85 -1.60 -12.60 4.95
N SER A 86 -0.60 -13.28 4.38
CA SER A 86 0.47 -13.92 5.16
C SER A 86 1.27 -12.88 5.97
N PHE A 87 1.58 -11.73 5.38
CA PHE A 87 2.24 -10.64 6.09
C PHE A 87 1.36 -10.05 7.19
N MET A 88 0.06 -9.82 6.95
CA MET A 88 -0.89 -9.36 7.96
C MET A 88 -1.00 -10.35 9.12
N LEU A 89 -1.14 -11.64 8.85
CA LEU A 89 -1.18 -12.69 9.88
C LEU A 89 0.14 -12.74 10.66
N TRP A 90 1.28 -12.54 9.99
CA TRP A 90 2.58 -12.44 10.65
C TRP A 90 2.69 -11.23 11.57
N THR A 91 1.98 -10.12 11.31
CA THR A 91 1.95 -9.00 12.28
C THR A 91 1.26 -9.35 13.59
N LEU A 92 0.44 -10.40 13.63
CA LEU A 92 -0.15 -10.94 14.86
C LEU A 92 0.81 -11.90 15.60
N HIS A 93 1.94 -12.26 14.98
CA HIS A 93 2.91 -13.18 15.55
C HIS A 93 3.44 -12.75 16.93
N PRO A 94 3.76 -11.47 17.22
CA PRO A 94 4.19 -11.04 18.56
C PRO A 94 3.14 -11.28 19.65
N PHE A 95 1.85 -11.25 19.30
CA PHE A 95 0.75 -11.47 20.23
C PHE A 95 0.46 -12.96 20.46
N VAL A 96 0.64 -13.79 19.43
CA VAL A 96 0.38 -15.24 19.48
C VAL A 96 1.60 -16.03 19.97
N PHE A 97 2.78 -15.70 19.45
CA PHE A 97 4.05 -16.31 19.80
C PHE A 97 4.84 -15.38 20.71
N GLN A 98 5.14 -15.87 21.91
CA GLN A 98 5.67 -15.15 23.07
C GLN A 98 7.14 -14.67 22.91
N SER A 99 7.47 -14.00 21.81
CA SER A 99 8.82 -13.53 21.49
C SER A 99 9.03 -12.09 21.93
N LYS A 100 9.84 -11.90 22.98
CA LYS A 100 10.08 -10.61 23.66
C LYS A 100 10.86 -9.54 22.86
N ARG A 101 11.07 -9.69 21.55
CA ARG A 101 11.98 -8.82 20.79
C ARG A 101 11.36 -8.06 19.63
N ILE A 102 10.08 -8.26 19.33
CA ILE A 102 9.46 -7.68 18.15
C ILE A 102 8.17 -6.96 18.57
N TYR A 103 8.17 -5.63 18.50
CA TYR A 103 6.99 -4.79 18.74
C TYR A 103 6.29 -4.46 17.42
N THR A 104 4.98 -4.65 17.37
CA THR A 104 4.17 -4.46 16.16
C THR A 104 4.26 -3.02 15.64
N VAL A 105 4.16 -2.03 16.54
CA VAL A 105 4.27 -0.61 16.23
C VAL A 105 5.58 -0.27 15.52
N LEU A 106 6.72 -0.81 15.97
CA LEU A 106 8.03 -0.53 15.37
C LEU A 106 8.19 -1.15 13.98
N ILE A 107 7.60 -2.33 13.75
CA ILE A 107 7.54 -2.92 12.40
C ILE A 107 6.76 -2.00 11.48
N TRP A 108 5.56 -1.58 11.89
CA TRP A 108 4.70 -0.72 11.08
C TRP A 108 5.33 0.63 10.79
N CYS A 109 6.02 1.24 11.76
CA CYS A 109 6.80 2.46 11.53
C CYS A 109 7.85 2.25 10.42
N ARG A 110 8.60 1.14 10.45
CA ARG A 110 9.60 0.85 9.41
C ARG A 110 8.96 0.62 8.05
N VAL A 111 7.89 -0.19 8.01
CA VAL A 111 7.14 -0.48 6.78
C VAL A 111 6.61 0.81 6.16
N LEU A 112 6.01 1.68 6.95
CA LEU A 112 5.50 2.97 6.47
C LEU A 112 6.61 3.86 5.92
N VAL A 113 7.78 3.92 6.54
CA VAL A 113 8.91 4.70 6.01
C VAL A 113 9.36 4.18 4.65
N TYR A 114 9.55 2.86 4.50
CA TYR A 114 9.91 2.27 3.20
C TYR A 114 8.84 2.50 2.14
N LEU A 115 7.59 2.40 2.54
CA LEU A 115 6.43 2.56 1.67
C LEU A 115 6.30 4.02 1.21
N VAL A 116 6.47 5.00 2.10
CA VAL A 116 6.51 6.44 1.77
C VAL A 116 7.64 6.73 0.78
N VAL A 117 8.86 6.25 1.02
CA VAL A 117 10.00 6.47 0.12
C VAL A 117 9.75 5.86 -1.26
N SER A 118 9.27 4.61 -1.30
CA SER A 118 8.94 3.92 -2.57
C SER A 118 7.87 4.68 -3.36
N GLN A 119 6.85 5.18 -2.68
CA GLN A 119 5.78 5.94 -3.29
C GLN A 119 6.18 7.33 -3.74
N MET A 120 7.05 8.03 -3.00
CA MET A 120 7.61 9.30 -3.44
C MET A 120 8.38 9.11 -4.74
N LEU A 121 9.25 8.09 -4.81
CA LEU A 121 9.97 7.74 -6.03
C LEU A 121 8.99 7.43 -7.16
N ARG A 122 7.94 6.66 -6.89
CA ARG A 122 6.89 6.33 -7.85
C ARG A 122 6.20 7.59 -8.40
N ILE A 123 5.77 8.50 -7.54
CA ILE A 123 5.14 9.77 -7.95
C ILE A 123 6.10 10.57 -8.83
N ILE A 124 7.34 10.78 -8.37
CA ILE A 124 8.35 11.54 -9.13
C ILE A 124 8.55 10.92 -10.50
N THR A 125 8.77 9.60 -10.58
CA THR A 125 8.96 8.91 -11.86
C THR A 125 7.75 9.07 -12.76
N PHE A 126 6.52 8.83 -12.29
CA PHE A 126 5.32 8.94 -13.12
C PHE A 126 5.09 10.37 -13.62
N TYR A 127 5.26 11.39 -12.77
CA TYR A 127 5.09 12.79 -13.17
C TYR A 127 6.20 13.26 -14.12
N SER A 128 7.43 12.80 -13.95
CA SER A 128 8.55 13.17 -14.82
C SER A 128 8.48 12.48 -16.19
N THR A 129 8.01 11.24 -16.25
CA THR A 129 8.09 10.42 -17.47
C THR A 129 6.76 10.28 -18.20
N GLN A 130 5.63 10.55 -17.54
CA GLN A 130 4.27 10.33 -18.05
C GLN A 130 4.04 8.94 -18.66
N LEU A 131 4.76 7.93 -18.16
CA LEU A 131 4.78 6.59 -18.74
C LEU A 131 3.37 6.00 -18.89
N PRO A 132 3.05 5.38 -20.05
CA PRO A 132 1.82 4.61 -20.23
C PRO A 132 1.73 3.51 -19.19
N GLY A 133 0.60 3.49 -18.47
CA GLY A 133 0.35 2.47 -17.45
C GLY A 133 0.27 1.08 -18.09
N PRO A 134 0.88 0.04 -17.49
CA PRO A 134 0.86 -1.30 -18.05
C PRO A 134 -0.53 -1.97 -17.95
N ASN A 135 -1.39 -1.46 -17.06
CA ASN A 135 -2.72 -2.00 -16.82
C ASN A 135 -3.63 -1.80 -18.05
N TYR A 136 -4.50 -2.78 -18.32
CA TYR A 136 -5.44 -2.78 -19.44
C TYR A 136 -6.30 -1.51 -19.48
N HIS A 137 -6.65 -0.95 -18.31
CA HIS A 137 -7.45 0.27 -18.21
C HIS A 137 -6.74 1.54 -18.68
N CYS A 138 -5.41 1.52 -18.81
CA CYS A 138 -4.59 2.66 -19.21
C CYS A 138 -4.17 2.63 -20.70
N ARG A 139 -4.57 1.60 -21.45
CA ARG A 139 -4.18 1.43 -22.87
C ARG A 139 -4.98 2.35 -23.80
N GLU A 140 -4.40 2.65 -24.96
CA GLU A 140 -5.10 3.35 -26.04
C GLU A 140 -6.43 2.65 -26.38
N GLY A 141 -7.54 3.41 -26.40
CA GLY A 141 -8.89 2.89 -26.66
C GLY A 141 -9.70 2.52 -25.40
N SER A 142 -9.10 2.50 -24.21
CA SER A 142 -9.84 2.33 -22.96
C SER A 142 -10.57 3.62 -22.55
N LYS A 143 -11.86 3.51 -22.21
CA LYS A 143 -12.67 4.64 -21.71
C LYS A 143 -12.16 5.25 -20.40
N MET A 144 -11.32 4.51 -19.66
CA MET A 144 -10.77 4.93 -18.35
C MET A 144 -9.30 5.37 -18.43
N ALA A 145 -8.70 5.43 -19.62
CA ALA A 145 -7.29 5.79 -19.77
C ALA A 145 -7.02 7.27 -19.45
N THR A 146 -8.01 8.13 -19.67
CA THR A 146 -7.97 9.57 -19.40
C THR A 146 -9.23 10.00 -18.66
N LEU A 147 -9.07 10.77 -17.60
CA LEU A 147 -10.20 11.41 -16.91
C LEU A 147 -10.49 12.78 -17.54
N PRO A 148 -11.78 13.19 -17.67
CA PRO A 148 -12.12 14.54 -18.11
C PRO A 148 -11.62 15.56 -17.09
N TRP A 149 -11.22 16.75 -17.52
CA TRP A 149 -10.72 17.78 -16.62
C TRP A 149 -11.76 18.10 -15.52
N PRO A 150 -11.33 18.16 -14.25
CA PRO A 150 -12.24 18.40 -13.13
C PRO A 150 -12.82 19.82 -13.24
N GLU A 151 -14.12 19.96 -12.99
CA GLU A 151 -14.77 21.27 -12.99
C GLU A 151 -14.49 22.02 -11.67
N ASN A 152 -14.19 21.27 -10.60
CA ASN A 152 -13.91 21.81 -9.28
C ASN A 152 -12.71 21.12 -8.61
N PRO A 153 -11.86 21.85 -7.86
CA PRO A 153 -10.74 21.26 -7.11
C PRO A 153 -11.20 20.31 -6.00
N LEU A 154 -12.44 20.45 -5.54
CA LEU A 154 -13.07 19.53 -4.58
C LEU A 154 -13.33 18.15 -5.19
N GLU A 155 -13.55 18.04 -6.50
CA GLU A 155 -13.69 16.73 -7.16
C GLU A 155 -12.39 15.94 -7.06
N VAL A 156 -11.26 16.59 -7.31
CA VAL A 156 -9.94 15.95 -7.19
C VAL A 156 -9.68 15.52 -5.74
N LEU A 157 -10.11 16.31 -4.75
CA LEU A 157 -9.89 16.05 -3.32
C LEU A 157 -10.87 15.03 -2.70
N LEU A 158 -12.09 14.94 -3.24
CA LEU A 158 -13.17 14.03 -2.81
C LEU A 158 -13.31 12.78 -3.69
N ILE A 159 -12.55 12.67 -4.78
CA ILE A 159 -12.39 11.40 -5.50
C ILE A 159 -11.76 10.41 -4.52
N ASN A 160 -12.64 9.63 -3.91
CA ASN A 160 -12.29 8.41 -3.22
C ASN A 160 -11.60 7.48 -4.23
N CYS A 161 -10.51 6.87 -3.79
CA CYS A 161 -10.01 5.64 -4.39
C CYS A 161 -11.15 4.62 -4.55
#